data_AF-A0A1H3S4Y1-F1
#
_entry.id   AF-A0A1H3S4Y1-F1
#
_cell.length_a   1.000
_cell.length_b   1.000
_cell.length_c   1.000
_cell.angle_alpha   90.00
_cell.angle_beta   90.00
_cell.angle_gamma   90.00
#
_symmetry.space_group_name_H-M   'P 1'
#
loop_
_entity.id
_entity.type
_entity.pdbx_description
1 polymer ?
#
loop_
_entity_poly.entity_id
_entity_poly.type
_entity_poly.pdbx_seq_one_letter_code
_entity_poly.pdbx_strand_id
1 'polypeptide(L)'
;MAGQRGAGRKRGNIEERGGALRVRLYAGIDPVTSKQVYLRATIDGTGDKSWRTAEDKLAEFRTQVLKQRSAGSSVTLSYALDEWLRVSELEESTRNSYEGYIARTIVPALGHRPVKKIDARMLESLYTELRRCRVRCDGKPFIEKHKSAVEDHDCKAVGCKAHACRPMAASTVRQIHGHSERHAGHG
;
A
#
# COMPACT_ATOMS: atom_id res chain seq x y z
N MET A 1 26.34 16.18 27.47
CA MET A 1 25.99 14.75 27.64
C MET A 1 25.73 14.15 26.27
N ALA A 2 26.71 13.44 25.70
CA ALA A 2 26.60 12.85 24.37
C ALA A 2 25.75 11.57 24.44
N GLY A 3 24.57 11.60 23.81
CA GLY A 3 23.69 10.44 23.72
C GLY A 3 24.35 9.31 22.94
N GLN A 4 24.48 8.15 23.58
CA GLN A 4 24.95 6.92 22.95
C GLN A 4 24.10 6.64 21.71
N ARG A 5 24.73 6.73 20.53
CA ARG A 5 24.18 6.22 19.27
C ARG A 5 23.89 4.73 19.49
N GLY A 6 22.61 4.37 19.60
CA GLY A 6 22.19 2.98 19.72
C GLY A 6 22.83 2.16 18.61
N ALA A 7 23.80 1.33 18.99
CA ALA A 7 24.51 0.44 18.08
C ALA A 7 23.45 -0.39 17.35
N GLY A 8 23.29 -0.14 16.05
CA GLY A 8 22.34 -0.85 15.21
C GLY A 8 22.60 -2.34 15.35
N ARG A 9 21.65 -3.04 15.99
CA ARG A 9 21.66 -4.50 16.16
C ARG A 9 22.10 -5.13 14.84
N LYS A 10 23.28 -5.77 14.81
CA LYS A 10 23.87 -6.31 13.57
C LYS A 10 22.78 -7.12 12.85
N ARG A 11 22.33 -6.63 11.69
CA ARG A 11 21.23 -7.20 10.92
C ARG A 11 21.76 -8.43 10.20
N GLY A 12 21.75 -9.56 10.89
CA GLY A 12 22.27 -10.84 10.42
C GLY A 12 23.07 -11.58 11.48
N ASN A 13 22.82 -12.87 11.64
CA ASN A 13 23.59 -13.76 12.51
C ASN A 13 24.21 -14.90 11.68
N ILE A 14 25.44 -15.28 12.03
CA ILE A 14 26.12 -16.49 11.55
C ILE A 14 26.39 -17.33 12.80
N GLU A 15 25.77 -18.50 12.89
CA GLU A 15 25.88 -19.40 14.05
C GLU A 15 26.54 -20.71 13.63
N GLU A 16 27.51 -21.18 14.39
CA GLU A 16 28.08 -22.51 14.21
C GLU A 16 27.19 -23.57 14.87
N ARG A 17 26.83 -24.62 14.13
CA ARG A 17 26.05 -25.75 14.66
C ARG A 17 26.33 -27.05 13.92
N GLY A 18 26.90 -28.02 14.64
CA GLY A 18 27.06 -29.39 14.16
C GLY A 18 28.03 -29.53 12.98
N GLY A 19 29.13 -28.78 12.99
CA GLY A 19 30.12 -28.80 11.90
C GLY A 19 29.73 -27.97 10.67
N ALA A 20 28.72 -27.12 10.76
CA ALA A 20 28.27 -26.24 9.69
C ALA A 20 27.95 -24.83 10.23
N LEU A 21 28.01 -23.82 9.35
CA LEU A 21 27.66 -22.43 9.65
C LEU A 21 26.25 -22.11 9.14
N ARG A 22 25.39 -21.57 10.00
CA ARG A 22 24.03 -21.15 9.67
C ARG A 22 23.93 -19.63 9.60
N VAL A 23 23.63 -19.11 8.42
CA VAL A 23 23.39 -17.70 8.18
C VAL A 23 21.90 -17.42 8.29
N ARG A 24 21.51 -16.45 9.14
CA ARG A 24 20.12 -15.98 9.29
C ARG A 24 20.03 -14.47 9.19
N LEU A 25 19.17 -13.96 8.32
CA LEU A 25 18.86 -12.53 8.20
C LEU A 25 17.36 -12.27 8.29
N TYR A 26 16.96 -11.31 9.12
CA TYR A 26 15.58 -10.82 9.15
C TYR A 26 15.23 -10.06 7.87
N ALA A 27 14.22 -10.52 7.13
CA ALA A 27 13.79 -9.95 5.86
C ALA A 27 12.67 -8.90 6.05
N GLY A 28 11.82 -9.06 7.06
CA GLY A 28 10.67 -8.17 7.30
C GLY A 28 9.48 -8.92 7.89
N ILE A 29 8.30 -8.31 7.82
CA ILE A 29 7.03 -8.92 8.19
C ILE A 29 6.31 -9.27 6.90
N ASP A 30 5.77 -10.49 6.83
CA ASP A 30 4.88 -10.92 5.76
C ASP A 30 3.55 -10.15 5.88
N PRO A 31 3.10 -9.43 4.84
CA PRO A 31 1.93 -8.57 4.92
C PRO A 31 0.60 -9.34 5.00
N VAL A 32 0.59 -10.64 4.69
CA VAL A 32 -0.62 -11.47 4.70
C VAL A 32 -0.75 -12.19 6.04
N THR A 33 0.35 -12.69 6.60
CA THR A 33 0.32 -13.51 7.82
C THR A 33 0.76 -12.76 9.07
N SER A 34 1.25 -11.52 8.94
CA SER A 34 1.87 -10.73 10.02
C SER A 34 3.06 -11.42 10.72
N LYS A 35 3.60 -12.50 10.13
CA LYS A 35 4.73 -13.25 10.69
C LYS A 35 6.06 -12.66 10.23
N GLN A 36 7.08 -12.81 11.08
CA GLN A 36 8.44 -12.41 10.75
C GLN A 36 9.06 -13.37 9.71
N VAL A 37 9.57 -12.83 8.63
CA VAL A 37 10.26 -13.57 7.56
C VAL A 37 11.78 -13.48 7.74
N TYR A 38 12.46 -14.61 7.56
CA TYR A 38 13.91 -14.72 7.68
C TYR A 38 14.50 -15.43 6.45
N LEU A 39 15.56 -14.88 5.87
CA LEU A 39 16.44 -15.57 4.93
C LEU A 39 17.39 -16.47 5.72
N ARG A 40 17.59 -17.70 5.24
CA ARG A 40 18.36 -18.73 5.93
C ARG A 40 19.24 -19.45 4.92
N ALA A 41 20.49 -19.72 5.27
CA ALA A 41 21.38 -20.61 4.54
C ALA A 41 22.22 -21.41 5.52
N THR A 42 22.65 -22.60 5.10
CA THR A 42 23.61 -23.44 5.82
C THR A 42 24.81 -23.65 4.90
N ILE A 43 26.01 -23.45 5.43
CA ILE A 43 27.28 -23.67 4.75
C ILE A 43 28.00 -24.79 5.49
N ASP A 44 28.41 -25.84 4.78
CA ASP A 44 29.10 -26.96 5.39
C ASP A 44 30.54 -26.59 5.78
N GLY A 45 31.00 -27.15 6.91
CA GLY A 45 32.32 -26.87 7.48
C GLY A 45 32.37 -25.59 8.33
N THR A 46 33.39 -25.52 9.18
CA THR A 46 33.61 -24.43 10.15
C THR A 46 34.97 -23.75 9.99
N GLY A 47 35.74 -24.13 8.95
CA GLY A 47 37.03 -23.51 8.64
C GLY A 47 36.91 -22.14 7.99
N ASP A 48 38.03 -21.44 7.86
CA ASP A 48 38.09 -20.06 7.35
C ASP A 48 37.39 -19.85 5.99
N LYS A 49 37.48 -20.84 5.09
CA LYS A 49 36.81 -20.78 3.79
C LYS A 49 35.28 -20.81 3.93
N SER A 50 34.75 -21.65 4.83
CA SER A 50 33.33 -21.72 5.13
C SER A 50 32.85 -20.43 5.79
N TRP A 51 33.66 -19.83 6.68
CA TRP A 51 33.38 -18.52 7.28
C TRP A 51 33.27 -17.41 6.25
N ARG A 52 34.24 -17.28 5.33
CA ARG A 52 34.16 -16.31 4.22
C ARG A 52 32.91 -16.50 3.38
N THR A 53 32.58 -17.75 3.07
CA THR A 53 31.37 -18.08 2.28
C THR A 53 30.09 -17.69 3.03
N ALA A 54 30.06 -17.87 4.36
CA ALA A 54 28.94 -17.46 5.20
C ALA A 54 28.79 -15.93 5.28
N GLU A 55 29.90 -15.19 5.31
CA GLU A 55 29.90 -13.72 5.24
C GLU A 55 29.41 -13.20 3.90
N ASP A 56 29.89 -13.76 2.79
CA ASP A 56 29.44 -13.44 1.44
C ASP A 56 27.94 -13.69 1.29
N LYS A 57 27.46 -14.84 1.80
CA LYS A 57 26.03 -15.16 1.80
C LYS A 57 25.21 -14.17 2.64
N LEU A 58 25.75 -13.70 3.77
CA LEU A 58 25.09 -12.68 4.57
C LEU A 58 25.03 -11.34 3.84
N ALA A 59 26.06 -10.97 3.10
CA ALA A 59 26.08 -9.77 2.26
C ALA A 59 25.04 -9.88 1.12
N GLU A 60 24.95 -11.04 0.46
CA GLU A 60 23.94 -11.33 -0.56
C GLU A 60 22.52 -11.18 0.00
N PHE A 61 22.24 -11.76 1.17
CA PHE A 61 20.95 -11.62 1.85
C PHE A 61 20.61 -10.15 2.16
N ARG A 62 21.58 -9.34 2.57
CA ARG A 62 21.36 -7.90 2.81
C ARG A 62 20.98 -7.19 1.52
N THR A 63 21.68 -7.45 0.43
CA THR A 63 21.38 -6.88 -0.89
C THR A 63 19.99 -7.31 -1.37
N GLN A 64 19.63 -8.58 -1.20
CA GLN A 64 18.29 -9.09 -1.54
C GLN A 64 17.19 -8.36 -0.76
N VAL A 65 17.36 -8.21 0.56
CA VAL A 65 16.39 -7.50 1.41
C VAL A 65 16.28 -6.02 1.02
N LEU A 66 17.39 -5.36 0.69
CA LEU A 66 17.37 -3.98 0.20
C LEU A 66 16.66 -3.86 -1.15
N LYS A 67 16.88 -4.81 -2.07
CA LYS A 67 16.21 -4.88 -3.38
C LYS A 67 14.70 -5.14 -3.24
N GLN A 68 14.30 -6.09 -2.39
CA GLN A 68 12.88 -6.34 -2.08
C GLN A 68 12.20 -5.13 -1.45
N ARG A 69 12.90 -4.45 -0.51
CA ARG A 69 12.39 -3.24 0.13
C ARG A 69 12.24 -2.10 -0.87
N SER A 70 13.19 -1.90 -1.77
CA SER A 70 13.11 -0.84 -2.78
C SER A 70 12.05 -1.12 -3.84
N ALA A 71 11.95 -2.35 -4.34
CA ALA A 71 10.91 -2.78 -5.27
C ALA A 71 9.49 -2.54 -4.70
N GLY A 72 9.22 -3.03 -3.48
CA GLY A 72 7.95 -2.79 -2.80
C GLY A 72 7.71 -1.34 -2.35
N SER A 73 8.73 -0.47 -2.39
CA SER A 73 8.59 0.96 -2.04
C SER A 73 8.24 1.85 -3.24
N SER A 74 8.29 1.32 -4.47
CA SER A 74 8.04 2.08 -5.70
C SER A 74 6.64 1.88 -6.29
N VAL A 75 6.00 0.75 -5.99
CA VAL A 75 4.68 0.42 -6.55
C VAL A 75 3.61 1.33 -5.95
N THR A 76 2.96 2.12 -6.80
CA THR A 76 1.86 2.99 -6.43
C THR A 76 0.59 2.19 -6.17
N LEU A 77 -0.30 2.72 -5.34
CA LEU A 77 -1.61 2.10 -5.10
C LEU A 77 -2.42 1.96 -6.39
N SER A 78 -2.36 2.95 -7.29
CA SER A 78 -3.06 2.88 -8.57
C SER A 78 -2.63 1.65 -9.37
N TYR A 79 -1.32 1.44 -9.53
CA TYR A 79 -0.80 0.29 -10.25
C TYR A 79 -1.19 -1.04 -9.60
N ALA A 80 -1.14 -1.12 -8.26
CA ALA A 80 -1.55 -2.33 -7.54
C ALA A 80 -3.03 -2.66 -7.73
N LEU A 81 -3.90 -1.64 -7.77
CA LEU A 81 -5.34 -1.81 -8.02
C LEU A 81 -5.62 -2.21 -9.47
N ASP A 82 -4.90 -1.65 -10.43
CA ASP A 82 -5.04 -1.99 -11.85
C ASP A 82 -4.64 -3.46 -12.11
N GLU A 83 -3.48 -3.89 -11.58
CA GLU A 83 -3.03 -5.29 -11.68
C GLU A 83 -3.99 -6.25 -10.98
N TRP A 84 -4.52 -5.87 -9.82
CA TRP A 84 -5.51 -6.67 -9.11
C TRP A 84 -6.81 -6.82 -9.92
N LEU A 85 -7.34 -5.73 -10.49
CA LEU A 85 -8.51 -5.79 -11.36
C LEU A 85 -8.27 -6.68 -12.59
N ARG A 86 -7.04 -6.68 -13.14
CA ARG A 86 -6.70 -7.51 -14.31
C ARG A 86 -6.83 -9.01 -14.04
N VAL A 87 -6.45 -9.47 -12.85
CA VAL A 87 -6.44 -10.90 -12.51
C VAL A 87 -7.66 -11.37 -11.73
N SER A 88 -8.50 -10.44 -11.25
CA SER A 88 -9.64 -10.79 -10.40
C SER A 88 -10.83 -11.33 -11.19
N GLU A 89 -11.32 -12.50 -10.82
CA GLU A 89 -12.56 -13.08 -11.37
C GLU A 89 -13.78 -12.50 -10.64
N LEU A 90 -14.23 -11.32 -11.07
CA LEU A 90 -15.39 -10.62 -10.53
C LEU A 90 -16.55 -10.66 -11.52
N GLU A 91 -17.77 -10.77 -11.00
CA GLU A 91 -18.99 -10.52 -11.78
C GLU A 91 -18.93 -9.10 -12.37
N GLU A 92 -19.41 -8.93 -13.61
CA GLU A 92 -19.34 -7.67 -14.37
C GLU A 92 -19.92 -6.48 -13.60
N SER A 93 -21.07 -6.66 -12.94
CA SER A 93 -21.72 -5.62 -12.13
C SER A 93 -20.85 -5.17 -10.95
N THR A 94 -20.14 -6.11 -10.34
CA THR A 94 -19.22 -5.86 -9.21
C THR A 94 -17.95 -5.18 -9.69
N ARG A 95 -17.37 -5.64 -10.81
CA ARG A 95 -16.22 -5.02 -11.45
C ARG A 95 -16.48 -3.56 -11.81
N ASN A 96 -17.60 -3.28 -12.48
CA ASN A 96 -17.99 -1.91 -12.86
C ASN A 96 -18.16 -1.00 -11.64
N SER A 97 -18.72 -1.53 -10.55
CA SER A 97 -18.86 -0.81 -9.29
C SER A 97 -17.49 -0.48 -8.68
N TYR A 98 -16.57 -1.45 -8.69
CA TYR A 98 -15.22 -1.30 -8.13
C TYR A 98 -14.37 -0.32 -8.92
N GLU A 99 -14.33 -0.43 -10.24
CA GLU A 99 -13.67 0.53 -11.12
C GLU A 99 -14.18 1.95 -10.87
N GLY A 100 -15.49 2.09 -10.68
CA GLY A 100 -16.12 3.36 -10.33
C GLY A 100 -15.61 3.95 -9.00
N TYR A 101 -15.47 3.13 -7.95
CA TYR A 101 -14.93 3.58 -6.66
C TYR A 101 -13.43 3.87 -6.73
N ILE A 102 -12.67 3.05 -7.46
CA ILE A 102 -11.25 3.22 -7.66
C ILE A 102 -10.98 4.55 -8.37
N ALA A 103 -11.61 4.79 -9.51
CA ALA A 103 -11.39 5.98 -10.32
C ALA A 103 -11.86 7.27 -9.65
N ARG A 104 -13.04 7.27 -9.01
CA ARG A 104 -13.61 8.50 -8.42
C ARG A 104 -13.12 8.79 -7.01
N THR A 105 -12.80 7.75 -6.26
CA THR A 105 -12.49 7.86 -4.83
C THR A 105 -11.04 7.48 -4.53
N ILE A 106 -10.62 6.26 -4.79
CA ILE A 106 -9.35 5.78 -4.23
C ILE A 106 -8.14 6.43 -4.93
N VAL A 107 -8.13 6.43 -6.27
CA VAL A 107 -7.01 6.93 -7.07
C VAL A 107 -6.74 8.43 -6.84
N PRO A 108 -7.73 9.34 -6.85
CA PRO A 108 -7.43 10.75 -6.65
C PRO A 108 -6.95 11.08 -5.23
N ALA A 109 -7.31 10.27 -4.23
CA ALA A 109 -6.85 10.50 -2.85
C ALA A 109 -5.50 9.84 -2.55
N LEU A 110 -5.31 8.60 -2.97
CA LEU A 110 -4.20 7.74 -2.52
C LEU A 110 -3.43 7.08 -3.67
N GLY A 111 -3.91 7.16 -4.91
CA GLY A 111 -3.40 6.40 -6.06
C GLY A 111 -1.93 6.64 -6.39
N HIS A 112 -1.44 7.88 -6.25
CA HIS A 112 -0.04 8.25 -6.52
C HIS A 112 0.93 7.80 -5.42
N ARG A 113 0.42 7.36 -4.26
CA ARG A 113 1.26 7.00 -3.13
C ARG A 113 1.72 5.55 -3.24
N PRO A 114 2.97 5.24 -2.84
CA PRO A 114 3.40 3.86 -2.74
C PRO A 114 2.55 3.08 -1.74
N VAL A 115 2.17 1.84 -2.05
CA VAL A 115 1.31 0.99 -1.19
C VAL A 115 1.87 0.91 0.23
N LYS A 116 3.20 0.74 0.36
CA LYS A 116 3.89 0.65 1.65
C LYS A 116 3.84 1.93 2.50
N LYS A 117 3.55 3.08 1.90
CA LYS A 117 3.43 4.37 2.59
C LYS A 117 1.99 4.70 2.99
N ILE A 118 1.03 3.84 2.66
CA ILE A 118 -0.35 4.00 3.09
C ILE A 118 -0.46 3.45 4.51
N ASP A 119 -0.86 4.33 5.43
CA ASP A 119 -1.11 3.97 6.82
C ASP A 119 -2.60 4.10 7.18
N ALA A 120 -2.96 3.63 8.37
CA ALA A 120 -4.33 3.69 8.87
C ALA A 120 -4.85 5.14 8.97
N ARG A 121 -3.99 6.10 9.33
CA ARG A 121 -4.38 7.51 9.48
C ARG A 121 -4.80 8.12 8.15
N MET A 122 -4.12 7.76 7.07
CA MET A 122 -4.50 8.19 5.71
C MET A 122 -5.85 7.61 5.28
N LEU A 123 -6.11 6.34 5.61
CA LEU A 123 -7.40 5.70 5.34
C LEU A 123 -8.52 6.35 6.17
N GLU A 124 -8.31 6.60 7.45
CA GLU A 124 -9.28 7.30 8.32
C GLU A 124 -9.57 8.73 7.84
N SER A 125 -8.55 9.42 7.34
CA SER A 125 -8.73 10.76 6.76
C SER A 125 -9.63 10.69 5.52
N LEU A 126 -9.39 9.73 4.62
CA LEU A 126 -10.24 9.49 3.46
C LEU A 126 -11.68 9.15 3.88
N TYR A 127 -11.88 8.26 4.85
CA TYR A 127 -13.22 7.93 5.33
C TYR A 127 -13.93 9.11 5.99
N THR A 128 -13.20 9.95 6.72
CA THR A 128 -13.73 11.19 7.31
C THR A 128 -14.19 12.15 6.22
N GLU A 129 -13.40 12.32 5.15
CA GLU A 129 -13.80 13.13 4.01
C GLU A 129 -15.03 12.56 3.29
N LEU A 130 -15.13 11.24 3.12
CA LEU A 130 -16.30 10.60 2.51
C LEU A 130 -17.57 10.72 3.36
N ARG A 131 -17.42 10.75 4.68
CA ARG A 131 -18.51 11.05 5.62
C ARG A 131 -18.92 12.53 5.59
N ARG A 132 -18.07 13.43 5.09
CA ARG A 132 -18.42 14.84 4.84
C ARG A 132 -19.04 15.02 3.46
N CYS A 133 -18.33 14.63 2.41
CA CYS A 133 -18.70 14.87 1.03
C CYS A 133 -18.21 13.75 0.11
N ARG A 134 -19.12 13.15 -0.65
CA ARG A 134 -18.80 12.05 -1.60
C ARG A 134 -17.80 12.42 -2.70
N VAL A 135 -17.65 13.71 -3.02
CA VAL A 135 -16.68 14.21 -4.01
C VAL A 135 -15.48 14.91 -3.36
N ARG A 136 -15.39 14.89 -2.02
CA ARG A 136 -14.33 15.55 -1.23
C ARG A 136 -14.13 17.04 -1.59
N CYS A 137 -15.22 17.79 -1.66
CA CYS A 137 -15.15 19.23 -1.91
C CYS A 137 -14.33 19.96 -0.82
N ASP A 138 -13.75 21.11 -1.16
CA ASP A 138 -13.10 22.03 -0.21
C ASP A 138 -14.08 22.89 0.59
N GLY A 139 -15.39 22.73 0.34
CA GLY A 139 -16.47 23.48 0.97
C GLY A 139 -16.88 24.73 0.19
N LYS A 140 -16.20 25.07 -0.91
CA LYS A 140 -16.60 26.18 -1.77
C LYS A 140 -17.73 25.75 -2.70
N PRO A 141 -18.69 26.65 -3.01
CA PRO A 141 -19.69 26.38 -4.03
C PRO A 141 -19.03 26.22 -5.41
N PHE A 142 -19.39 25.16 -6.13
CA PHE A 142 -19.00 24.95 -7.52
C PHE A 142 -20.13 24.21 -8.28
N ILE A 143 -20.04 24.18 -9.61
CA ILE A 143 -20.99 23.45 -10.46
C ILE A 143 -20.45 22.04 -10.72
N GLU A 144 -21.21 21.02 -10.34
CA GLU A 144 -20.83 19.60 -10.58
C GLU A 144 -21.07 19.20 -12.04
N LYS A 145 -22.12 19.72 -12.66
CA LYS A 145 -22.49 19.36 -14.04
C LYS A 145 -22.97 20.58 -14.81
N HIS A 146 -22.21 20.94 -15.83
CA HIS A 146 -22.65 21.87 -16.85
C HIS A 146 -23.55 21.15 -17.85
N LYS A 147 -24.67 21.78 -18.20
CA LYS A 147 -25.64 21.22 -19.18
C LYS A 147 -25.38 21.75 -20.59
N SER A 148 -24.63 22.84 -20.73
CA SER A 148 -24.18 23.39 -22.00
C SER A 148 -22.68 23.20 -22.16
N ALA A 149 -22.25 22.97 -23.41
CA ALA A 149 -20.85 22.96 -23.81
C ALA A 149 -20.31 24.35 -24.18
N VAL A 150 -21.18 25.37 -24.23
CA VAL A 150 -20.78 26.77 -24.45
C VAL A 150 -20.04 27.25 -23.20
N GLU A 151 -18.83 27.80 -23.35
CA GLU A 151 -17.98 28.17 -22.22
C GLU A 151 -18.59 29.27 -21.35
N ASP A 152 -19.25 30.27 -21.95
CA ASP A 152 -19.91 31.36 -21.24
C ASP A 152 -21.43 31.21 -21.30
N HIS A 153 -22.02 30.73 -20.22
CA HIS A 153 -23.46 30.61 -20.07
C HIS A 153 -23.91 30.84 -18.63
N ASP A 154 -25.12 31.38 -18.47
CA ASP A 154 -25.75 31.44 -17.16
C ASP A 154 -26.13 30.03 -16.69
N CYS A 155 -25.37 29.52 -15.73
CA CYS A 155 -25.57 28.21 -15.12
C CYS A 155 -26.98 28.03 -14.54
N LYS A 156 -27.59 29.10 -14.00
CA LYS A 156 -28.95 29.03 -13.45
C LYS A 156 -29.99 28.94 -14.57
N ALA A 157 -29.84 29.74 -15.62
CA ALA A 157 -30.76 29.75 -16.76
C ALA A 157 -30.76 28.41 -17.53
N VAL A 158 -29.57 27.82 -17.72
CA VAL A 158 -29.43 26.54 -18.43
C VAL A 158 -29.76 25.34 -17.52
N GLY A 159 -29.85 25.56 -16.20
CA GLY A 159 -30.14 24.50 -15.23
C GLY A 159 -28.95 23.58 -14.99
N CYS A 160 -27.75 24.15 -14.90
CA CYS A 160 -26.56 23.44 -14.45
C CYS A 160 -26.71 23.02 -12.99
N LYS A 161 -26.08 21.90 -12.63
CA LYS A 161 -26.24 21.31 -11.31
C LYS A 161 -25.13 21.81 -10.38
N ALA A 162 -25.51 22.68 -9.44
CA ALA A 162 -24.63 23.08 -8.35
C ALA A 162 -24.29 21.87 -7.46
N HIS A 163 -23.08 21.89 -6.91
CA HIS A 163 -22.64 20.93 -5.92
C HIS A 163 -23.51 21.02 -4.66
N ALA A 164 -24.05 19.87 -4.25
CA ALA A 164 -24.65 19.72 -2.94
C ALA A 164 -23.72 18.85 -2.09
N CYS A 165 -23.10 19.45 -1.07
CA CYS A 165 -22.23 18.74 -0.13
C CYS A 165 -23.06 17.71 0.64
N ARG A 166 -22.86 16.44 0.30
CA ARG A 166 -23.58 15.31 0.91
C ARG A 166 -22.63 14.15 1.16
N PRO A 167 -22.79 13.45 2.30
CA PRO A 167 -21.99 12.28 2.61
C PRO A 167 -22.16 11.19 1.56
N MET A 168 -21.13 10.37 1.40
CA MET A 168 -21.26 9.09 0.71
C MET A 168 -22.15 8.17 1.55
N ALA A 169 -23.00 7.37 0.90
CA ALA A 169 -23.89 6.45 1.60
C ALA A 169 -23.08 5.48 2.47
N ALA A 170 -23.53 5.22 3.70
CA ALA A 170 -22.80 4.37 4.63
C ALA A 170 -22.58 2.95 4.08
N SER A 171 -23.51 2.41 3.28
CA SER A 171 -23.34 1.14 2.56
C SER A 171 -22.18 1.19 1.58
N THR A 172 -22.06 2.27 0.80
CA THR A 172 -20.95 2.48 -0.13
C THR A 172 -19.61 2.63 0.60
N VAL A 173 -19.57 3.37 1.71
CA VAL A 173 -18.36 3.48 2.54
C VAL A 173 -17.92 2.11 3.06
N ARG A 174 -18.87 1.26 3.49
CA ARG A 174 -18.58 -0.12 3.89
C ARG A 174 -18.10 -0.99 2.73
N GLN A 175 -18.61 -0.81 1.51
CA GLN A 175 -18.11 -1.53 0.33
C GLN A 175 -16.66 -1.15 0.02
N ILE A 176 -16.31 0.14 0.13
CA ILE A 176 -14.93 0.62 -0.01
C ILE A 176 -14.04 0.03 1.10
N HIS A 177 -14.54 -0.02 2.34
CA HIS A 177 -13.82 -0.58 3.48
C HIS A 177 -13.62 -2.10 3.38
N GLY A 178 -14.67 -2.85 3.07
CA GLY A 178 -14.59 -4.31 2.90
C GLY A 178 -13.74 -4.75 1.72
N HIS A 179 -13.43 -3.85 0.78
CA HIS A 179 -12.38 -4.06 -0.23
C HIS A 179 -10.99 -3.90 0.40
N SER A 180 -10.74 -2.86 1.21
CA SER A 180 -9.46 -2.71 1.93
C SER A 180 -9.16 -3.88 2.88
N GLU A 181 -10.16 -4.44 3.55
CA GLU A 181 -9.97 -5.56 4.49
C GLU A 181 -9.79 -6.93 3.80
N ARG A 182 -10.53 -7.21 2.72
CA ARG A 182 -10.36 -8.47 1.94
C ARG A 182 -8.98 -8.59 1.28
N HIS A 183 -8.26 -7.49 1.12
CA HIS A 183 -6.89 -7.48 0.62
C HIS A 183 -5.83 -7.18 1.70
N ALA A 184 -6.25 -6.85 2.93
CA ALA A 184 -5.37 -6.67 4.08
C ALA A 184 -5.28 -7.91 5.00
N GLY A 185 -5.95 -9.01 4.67
CA GLY A 185 -5.76 -10.32 5.31
C GLY A 185 -5.93 -10.27 6.84
N HIS A 186 -7.17 -10.18 7.31
CA HIS A 186 -7.50 -10.53 8.69
C HIS A 186 -8.38 -11.78 8.68
N GLY A 187 -7.76 -12.89 9.06
CA GLY A 187 -8.32 -14.22 9.32
C GLY A 187 -7.27 -15.02 10.08
#